data_AF-A0A2C9UMN4-F1
#
_entry.id   AF-A0A2C9UMN4-F1
#
_cell.length_a   1.000
_cell.length_b   1.000
_cell.length_c   1.000
_cell.angle_alpha   90.00
_cell.angle_beta   90.00
_cell.angle_gamma   90.00
#
_symmetry.space_group_name_H-M   'P 1'
#
loop_
_entity.id
_entity.type
_entity.pdbx_description
1 polymer ?
#
loop_
_entity_poly.entity_id
_entity_poly.type
_entity_poly.pdbx_seq_one_letter_code
_entity_poly.pdbx_strand_id
1 'polypeptide(L)'
;MGPCLKSLTFFLVLTAFFPFSAPSQPSIYDHLRQNGLPIGLLPKGITEFSLDPTTGHFQINLTQPCNAKFENQFHYDFNISGLLSYGKIGELSGVSQQELFLWFQVKGIRVDVPSSGLIYFDVGVVDKQFSLSLFENPLDCTASDPSDEHTDSRGSDDPKIQPGKLELENGAQDLRAAAAS
;
A
#
# COMPACT_ATOMS: atom_id res chain seq x y z
N MET A 1 6.24 75.67 -37.04
CA MET A 1 5.43 74.47 -36.79
C MET A 1 5.43 73.59 -38.03
N GLY A 2 5.69 72.29 -37.86
CA GLY A 2 5.36 71.30 -38.87
C GLY A 2 5.72 69.90 -38.38
N PRO A 3 4.74 69.01 -38.28
CA PRO A 3 5.03 67.60 -38.53
C PRO A 3 4.01 66.99 -39.49
N CYS A 4 4.50 66.44 -40.59
CA CYS A 4 3.84 65.37 -41.31
C CYS A 4 4.90 64.59 -42.07
N LEU A 5 5.24 63.39 -41.61
CA LEU A 5 5.26 62.26 -42.53
C LEU A 5 5.11 60.95 -41.74
N LYS A 6 3.95 60.34 -41.94
CA LYS A 6 3.62 58.97 -41.54
C LYS A 6 4.60 58.04 -42.25
N SER A 7 5.43 57.30 -41.51
CA SER A 7 6.08 56.10 -42.03
C SER A 7 5.57 54.88 -41.28
N LEU A 8 4.62 54.26 -41.96
CA LEU A 8 4.13 52.90 -41.85
C LEU A 8 5.19 51.90 -41.35
N THR A 9 5.02 51.39 -40.13
CA THR A 9 5.25 49.98 -39.82
C THR A 9 4.44 49.66 -38.57
N PHE A 10 3.17 49.31 -38.83
CA PHE A 10 2.37 48.49 -37.94
C PHE A 10 3.09 47.14 -37.84
N PHE A 11 4.06 47.02 -36.92
CA PHE A 11 4.62 45.73 -36.56
C PHE A 11 3.51 44.99 -35.81
N LEU A 12 2.70 44.26 -36.59
CA LEU A 12 1.86 43.18 -36.11
C LEU A 12 2.83 42.14 -35.53
N VAL A 13 3.24 42.34 -34.27
CA VAL A 13 3.93 41.31 -33.52
C VAL A 13 2.85 40.26 -33.25
N LEU A 14 2.77 39.30 -34.16
CA LEU A 14 2.15 38.01 -33.93
C LEU A 14 2.96 37.36 -32.80
N THR A 15 2.66 37.73 -31.56
CA THR A 15 3.13 36.98 -30.40
C THR A 15 2.48 35.61 -30.53
N ALA A 16 3.26 34.66 -31.05
CA ALA A 16 2.91 33.25 -31.02
C ALA A 16 2.47 32.92 -29.60
N PHE A 17 1.18 32.58 -29.44
CA PHE A 17 0.69 31.94 -28.24
C PHE A 17 1.38 30.59 -28.18
N PHE A 18 2.58 30.55 -27.62
CA PHE A 18 3.19 29.30 -27.21
C PHE A 18 2.33 28.79 -26.05
N PRO A 19 1.64 27.65 -26.19
CA PRO A 19 0.99 27.02 -25.04
C PRO A 19 2.08 26.72 -24.01
N PHE A 20 2.10 27.51 -22.93
CA PHE A 20 2.94 27.25 -21.77
C PHE A 20 2.38 25.99 -21.10
N SER A 21 2.97 24.84 -21.41
CA SER A 21 2.72 23.61 -20.67
C SER A 21 3.41 23.77 -19.31
N ALA A 22 2.61 23.88 -18.25
CA ALA A 22 3.15 23.86 -16.89
C ALA A 22 3.81 22.49 -16.63
N PRO A 23 5.04 22.44 -16.11
CA PRO A 23 5.67 21.18 -15.76
C PRO A 23 4.83 20.46 -14.69
N SER A 24 4.52 19.19 -14.94
CA SER A 24 3.88 18.33 -13.95
C SER A 24 4.78 18.23 -12.72
N GLN A 25 4.21 18.44 -11.53
CA GLN A 25 4.94 18.26 -10.28
C GLN A 25 5.40 16.79 -10.17
N PRO A 26 6.63 16.54 -9.70
CA PRO A 26 7.12 15.17 -9.51
C PRO A 26 6.25 14.45 -8.48
N SER A 27 6.07 13.14 -8.67
CA SER A 27 5.38 12.29 -7.69
C SER A 27 6.33 11.87 -6.57
N ILE A 28 5.80 11.37 -5.45
CA ILE A 28 6.62 10.77 -4.39
C ILE A 28 7.48 9.60 -4.91
N TYR A 29 6.97 8.85 -5.88
CA TYR A 29 7.71 7.75 -6.52
C TYR A 29 8.92 8.25 -7.31
N ASP A 30 8.82 9.43 -7.94
CA ASP A 30 9.96 10.03 -8.63
C ASP A 30 11.06 10.42 -7.64
N HIS A 31 10.69 10.93 -6.47
CA HIS A 31 11.64 11.25 -5.40
C HIS A 31 12.32 10.00 -4.83
N LEU A 32 11.60 8.89 -4.64
CA LEU A 32 12.21 7.61 -4.25
C LEU A 32 13.25 7.16 -5.28
N ARG A 33 12.88 7.15 -6.57
CA ARG A 33 13.78 6.74 -7.66
C ARG A 33 15.03 7.61 -7.73
N GLN A 34 14.87 8.93 -7.61
CA GLN A 34 15.99 9.89 -7.64
C GLN A 34 16.95 9.67 -6.46
N ASN A 35 16.44 9.19 -5.33
CA ASN A 35 17.24 8.82 -4.16
C ASN A 35 17.72 7.36 -4.18
N GLY A 36 17.65 6.66 -5.32
CA GLY A 36 18.16 5.29 -5.42
C GLY A 36 17.35 4.25 -4.66
N LEU A 37 16.09 4.55 -4.36
CA LEU A 37 15.17 3.65 -3.68
C LEU A 37 14.11 3.10 -4.65
N PRO A 38 13.69 1.85 -4.45
CA PRO A 38 12.64 1.25 -5.28
C PRO A 38 11.30 1.94 -5.00
N ILE A 39 10.52 2.14 -6.06
CA ILE A 39 9.27 2.92 -5.98
C ILE A 39 8.13 2.17 -5.27
N GLY A 40 8.20 0.84 -5.20
CA GLY A 40 7.20 0.01 -4.55
C GLY A 40 7.34 -0.11 -3.02
N LEU A 41 8.18 0.71 -2.40
CA LEU A 41 8.17 0.88 -0.94
C LEU A 41 6.88 1.50 -0.41
N LEU A 42 6.19 2.25 -1.27
CA LEU A 42 4.94 2.94 -0.97
C LEU A 42 3.79 2.33 -1.78
N PRO A 43 2.55 2.33 -1.23
CA PRO A 43 1.38 1.85 -1.94
C PRO A 43 1.11 2.72 -3.18
N LYS A 44 0.41 2.15 -4.17
CA LYS A 44 -0.10 2.89 -5.33
C LYS A 44 -1.09 3.99 -4.93
N GLY A 45 -1.18 5.02 -5.76
CA GLY A 45 -2.27 6.00 -5.71
C GLY A 45 -2.08 7.12 -4.69
N ILE A 46 -0.85 7.36 -4.24
CA ILE A 46 -0.56 8.51 -3.36
C ILE A 46 -0.69 9.80 -4.17
N THR A 47 -1.66 10.62 -3.81
CA THR A 47 -1.92 11.93 -4.42
C THR A 47 -1.61 13.08 -3.48
N GLU A 48 -1.74 12.89 -2.17
CA GLU A 48 -1.50 13.91 -1.15
C GLU A 48 -0.21 13.62 -0.39
N PHE A 49 0.84 14.41 -0.69
CA PHE A 49 2.11 14.34 0.02
C PHE A 49 2.81 15.71 0.05
N SER A 50 3.78 15.82 0.94
CA SER A 50 4.74 16.93 1.01
C SER A 50 6.16 16.39 1.15
N LEU A 51 7.14 17.10 0.58
CA LEU A 51 8.55 16.80 0.72
C LEU A 51 9.32 18.12 0.83
N ASP A 52 10.09 18.29 1.90
CA ASP A 52 11.03 19.39 2.04
C ASP A 52 12.34 19.02 1.31
N PRO A 53 12.70 19.73 0.22
CA PRO A 53 13.90 19.41 -0.56
C PRO A 53 15.21 19.71 0.20
N THR A 54 15.17 20.48 1.28
CA THR A 54 16.35 20.86 2.07
C THR A 54 16.66 19.81 3.12
N THR A 55 15.62 19.35 3.83
CA THR A 55 15.77 18.39 4.94
C THR A 55 15.57 16.94 4.50
N GLY A 56 14.88 16.72 3.38
CA GLY A 56 14.43 15.39 2.94
C GLY A 56 13.21 14.88 3.70
N HIS A 57 12.64 15.66 4.62
CA HIS A 57 11.47 15.24 5.39
C HIS A 57 10.24 15.18 4.50
N PHE A 58 9.55 14.04 4.49
CA PHE A 58 8.31 13.85 3.77
C PHE A 58 7.15 13.49 4.69
N GLN A 59 5.95 13.83 4.25
CA GLN A 59 4.69 13.35 4.83
C GLN A 59 3.73 12.95 3.72
N ILE A 60 3.00 11.86 3.92
CA ILE A 60 1.99 11.33 3.03
C ILE A 60 0.71 11.17 3.84
N ASN A 61 -0.41 11.60 3.28
CA ASN A 61 -1.74 11.35 3.84
C ASN A 61 -2.50 10.39 2.93
N LEU A 62 -2.72 9.17 3.40
CA LEU A 62 -3.59 8.21 2.72
C LEU A 62 -5.04 8.53 3.06
N THR A 63 -5.97 8.23 2.15
CA THR A 63 -7.40 8.39 2.43
C THR A 63 -7.88 7.46 3.56
N GLN A 64 -7.24 6.31 3.71
CA GLN A 64 -7.51 5.33 4.77
C GLN A 64 -6.27 4.46 5.02
N PRO A 65 -6.11 3.91 6.24
CA PRO A 65 -5.12 2.87 6.50
C PRO A 65 -5.37 1.64 5.63
N CYS A 66 -4.30 0.95 5.25
CA CYS A 66 -4.41 -0.15 4.31
C CYS A 66 -3.29 -1.17 4.46
N ASN A 67 -3.55 -2.40 4.02
CA ASN A 67 -2.62 -3.51 4.01
C ASN A 67 -2.19 -3.87 2.58
N ALA A 68 -0.90 -4.14 2.41
CA ALA A 68 -0.33 -4.69 1.18
C ALA A 68 0.39 -6.01 1.50
N LYS A 69 0.25 -7.00 0.61
CA LYS A 69 0.89 -8.31 0.76
C LYS A 69 2.02 -8.47 -0.25
N PHE A 70 3.25 -8.53 0.25
CA PHE A 70 4.43 -8.96 -0.49
C PHE A 70 4.73 -10.42 -0.08
N GLU A 71 5.99 -10.73 0.26
CA GLU A 71 6.31 -11.95 1.01
C GLU A 71 5.67 -11.92 2.41
N ASN A 72 5.74 -10.76 3.07
CA ASN A 72 5.09 -10.47 4.35
C ASN A 72 3.95 -9.46 4.16
N GLN A 73 3.07 -9.35 5.16
CA GLN A 73 2.06 -8.29 5.21
C GLN A 73 2.69 -6.97 5.69
N PHE A 74 2.34 -5.89 5.03
CA PHE A 74 2.69 -4.52 5.41
C PHE A 74 1.42 -3.73 5.66
N HIS A 75 1.39 -2.99 6.77
CA HIS A 75 0.34 -2.07 7.14
C HIS A 75 0.85 -0.64 6.97
N TYR A 76 0.02 0.20 6.38
CA TYR A 76 0.26 1.61 6.18
C TYR A 76 -0.83 2.39 6.91
N ASP A 77 -0.41 3.26 7.83
CA ASP A 77 -1.29 4.15 8.57
C ASP A 77 -1.79 5.31 7.68
N PHE A 78 -2.76 6.07 8.19
CA PHE A 78 -3.26 7.28 7.52
C PHE A 78 -2.14 8.28 7.22
N ASN A 79 -1.22 8.49 8.17
CA ASN A 79 -0.10 9.41 8.01
C ASN A 79 1.22 8.63 8.01
N ILE A 80 1.96 8.75 6.91
CA ILE A 80 3.30 8.18 6.77
C ILE A 80 4.28 9.33 6.70
N SER A 81 5.37 9.25 7.45
CA SER A 81 6.41 10.28 7.45
C SER A 81 7.80 9.67 7.61
N GLY A 82 8.82 10.42 7.19
CA GLY A 82 10.21 10.02 7.35
C GLY A 82 11.18 10.99 6.70
N LEU A 83 12.47 10.65 6.76
CA LEU A 83 13.58 11.39 6.17
C LEU A 83 14.12 10.65 4.96
N LEU A 84 13.90 11.22 3.78
CA LEU A 84 14.39 10.69 2.51
C LEU A 84 15.81 11.18 2.24
N SER A 85 16.71 10.24 1.97
CA SER A 85 18.10 10.49 1.58
C SER A 85 18.55 9.43 0.59
N TYR A 86 19.72 9.63 -0.03
CA TYR A 86 20.22 8.68 -1.01
C TYR A 86 20.41 7.28 -0.40
N GLY A 87 19.70 6.30 -0.95
CA GLY A 87 19.69 4.90 -0.55
C GLY A 87 19.00 4.62 0.79
N LYS A 88 18.32 5.59 1.41
CA LYS A 88 17.77 5.43 2.75
C LYS A 88 16.53 6.28 3.05
N ILE A 89 15.54 5.67 3.70
CA ILE A 89 14.49 6.34 4.46
C ILE A 89 14.82 6.15 5.95
N GLY A 90 15.06 7.25 6.67
CA GLY A 90 15.23 7.26 8.11
C GLY A 90 13.97 7.75 8.84
N GLU A 91 13.90 7.51 10.15
CA GLU A 91 12.83 8.03 11.02
C GLU A 91 11.42 7.74 10.48
N LEU A 92 11.25 6.56 9.86
CA LEU A 92 10.00 6.16 9.25
C LEU A 92 8.94 5.92 10.33
N SER A 93 7.77 6.49 10.10
CA SER A 93 6.57 6.32 10.91
C SER A 93 5.37 6.05 10.01
N GLY A 94 4.39 5.35 10.55
CA GLY A 94 3.17 4.99 9.82
C GLY A 94 3.28 3.73 8.96
N VAL A 95 4.33 2.93 9.12
CA VAL A 95 4.53 1.67 8.41
C VAL A 95 4.86 0.56 9.39
N SER A 96 4.15 -0.56 9.28
CA SER A 96 4.36 -1.75 10.09
C SER A 96 4.44 -2.98 9.22
N GLN A 97 5.23 -3.96 9.63
CA GLN A 97 5.35 -5.24 8.94
C GLN A 97 4.94 -6.37 9.88
N GLN A 98 4.18 -7.34 9.36
CA GLN A 98 3.81 -8.54 10.11
C GLN A 98 4.92 -9.59 10.02
N GLU A 99 5.26 -10.18 11.18
CA GLU A 99 6.10 -11.36 11.28
C GLU A 99 5.59 -12.27 12.41
N LEU A 100 5.43 -13.57 12.12
CA LEU A 100 4.89 -14.56 13.07
C LEU A 100 3.62 -14.06 13.80
N PHE A 101 2.71 -13.43 13.04
CA PHE A 101 1.46 -12.84 13.52
C PHE A 101 1.58 -11.55 14.36
N LEU A 102 2.79 -11.06 14.63
CA LEU A 102 3.06 -9.82 15.35
C LEU A 102 3.38 -8.68 14.38
N TRP A 103 2.91 -7.47 14.68
CA TRP A 103 3.20 -6.26 13.90
C TRP A 103 4.39 -5.53 14.49
N PHE A 104 5.38 -5.23 13.65
CA PHE A 104 6.58 -4.50 14.02
C PHE A 104 6.66 -3.19 13.24
N GLN A 105 6.89 -2.08 13.94
CA GLN A 105 7.07 -0.78 13.28
C GLN A 105 8.37 -0.77 12.48
N VAL A 106 8.29 -0.32 11.23
CA VAL A 106 9.47 -0.09 10.40
C VAL A 106 9.97 1.33 10.67
N LYS A 107 11.16 1.45 11.25
CA LYS A 107 11.82 2.72 11.63
C LYS A 107 12.73 3.28 10.56
N GLY A 108 13.16 2.44 9.62
CA GLY A 108 13.99 2.86 8.52
C GLY A 108 14.09 1.79 7.44
N ILE A 109 14.44 2.23 6.24
CA ILE A 109 14.65 1.37 5.07
C ILE A 109 15.95 1.81 4.40
N ARG A 110 16.82 0.87 4.06
CA ARG A 110 18.09 1.17 3.39
C ARG A 110 18.45 0.14 2.33
N VAL A 111 19.14 0.59 1.29
CA VAL A 111 19.80 -0.26 0.29
C VAL A 111 21.31 -0.09 0.40
N ASP A 112 22.06 -1.13 0.05
CA ASP A 112 23.52 -1.02 0.00
C ASP A 112 23.96 -0.17 -1.21
N VAL A 113 25.10 0.53 -1.09
CA VAL A 113 25.70 1.32 -2.17
C VAL A 113 27.16 0.91 -2.32
N PRO A 114 27.56 0.23 -3.41
CA PRO A 114 26.74 -0.22 -4.54
C PRO A 114 25.73 -1.31 -4.14
N SER A 115 24.64 -1.42 -4.91
CA SER A 115 23.55 -2.36 -4.59
C SER A 115 24.03 -3.80 -4.55
N SER A 116 23.73 -4.47 -3.44
CA SER A 116 23.91 -5.92 -3.26
C SER A 116 22.73 -6.73 -3.81
N GLY A 117 21.68 -6.06 -4.31
CA GLY A 117 20.39 -6.68 -4.62
C GLY A 117 19.48 -6.89 -3.39
N LEU A 118 19.92 -6.46 -2.21
CA LEU A 118 19.16 -6.54 -0.96
C LEU A 118 18.68 -5.17 -0.49
N ILE A 119 17.61 -5.21 0.30
CA ILE A 119 17.05 -4.07 1.02
C ILE A 119 16.79 -4.46 2.47
N TYR A 120 17.08 -3.52 3.38
CA TYR A 120 17.04 -3.75 4.82
C TYR A 120 16.01 -2.85 5.48
N PHE A 121 15.16 -3.44 6.30
CA PHE A 121 14.09 -2.78 7.04
C PHE A 121 14.45 -2.83 8.53
N ASP A 122 14.71 -1.67 9.11
CA ASP A 122 14.96 -1.53 10.55
C ASP A 122 13.64 -1.65 11.30
N VAL A 123 13.48 -2.73 12.05
CA VAL A 123 12.32 -2.99 12.92
C VAL A 123 12.67 -2.84 14.41
N GLY A 124 13.74 -2.10 14.72
CA GLY A 124 14.20 -1.76 16.06
C GLY A 124 15.47 -2.51 16.47
N VAL A 125 15.36 -3.79 16.81
CA VAL A 125 16.49 -4.57 17.37
C VAL A 125 17.37 -5.17 16.27
N VAL A 126 16.78 -5.48 15.12
CA VAL A 126 17.44 -6.15 14.01
C VAL A 126 16.87 -5.66 12.67
N ASP A 127 17.72 -5.65 11.65
CA ASP A 127 17.30 -5.40 10.28
C ASP A 127 16.69 -6.66 9.65
N LYS A 128 15.52 -6.52 9.05
CA LYS A 128 14.94 -7.53 8.15
C LYS A 128 15.46 -7.36 6.75
N GLN A 129 15.87 -8.46 6.14
CA GLN A 129 16.47 -8.48 4.82
C GLN A 129 15.46 -9.02 3.81
N PHE A 130 15.35 -8.33 2.68
CA PHE A 130 14.50 -8.72 1.57
C PHE A 130 15.26 -8.59 0.25
N SER A 131 14.76 -9.27 -0.78
CA SER A 131 15.20 -8.99 -2.15
C SER A 131 14.69 -7.63 -2.59
N LEU A 132 15.56 -6.79 -3.14
CA LEU A 132 15.21 -5.47 -3.66
C LEU A 132 14.11 -5.57 -4.74
N SER A 133 14.13 -6.64 -5.53
CA SER A 133 13.17 -6.90 -6.61
C SER A 133 11.71 -7.00 -6.15
N LEU A 134 11.46 -7.32 -4.87
CA LEU A 134 10.10 -7.41 -4.32
C LEU A 134 9.40 -6.04 -4.31
N PHE A 135 10.17 -4.95 -4.29
CA PHE A 135 9.67 -3.59 -4.17
C PHE A 135 9.81 -2.78 -5.47
N GLU A 136 10.15 -3.41 -6.59
CA GLU A 136 10.35 -2.70 -7.87
C GLU A 136 9.07 -2.02 -8.37
N ASN A 137 7.92 -2.64 -8.14
CA ASN A 137 6.62 -2.14 -8.56
C ASN A 137 5.72 -1.82 -7.36
N PRO A 138 5.07 -0.65 -7.32
CA PRO A 138 4.07 -0.34 -6.31
C PRO A 138 2.89 -1.33 -6.38
N LEU A 139 2.42 -1.78 -5.23
CA LEU A 139 1.26 -2.66 -5.13
C LEU A 139 -0.01 -1.89 -4.76
N ASP A 140 -1.14 -2.48 -5.12
CA ASP A 140 -2.46 -2.02 -4.70
C ASP A 140 -2.64 -2.33 -3.21
N CYS A 141 -3.20 -1.37 -2.47
CA CYS A 141 -3.39 -1.49 -1.05
C CYS A 141 -4.86 -1.75 -0.74
N THR A 142 -5.15 -2.72 0.12
CA THR A 142 -6.52 -3.07 0.53
C THR A 142 -6.82 -2.38 1.86
N ALA A 143 -7.96 -1.69 1.95
CA ALA A 143 -8.40 -1.05 3.19
C ALA A 143 -8.30 -2.02 4.38
N SER A 144 -7.67 -1.59 5.46
CA SER A 144 -7.63 -2.37 6.70
C SER A 144 -8.85 -2.03 7.54
N ASP A 145 -9.73 -2.99 7.78
CA ASP A 145 -10.85 -2.80 8.69
C ASP A 145 -10.33 -2.72 10.14
N PRO A 146 -10.74 -1.73 10.94
CA PRO A 146 -10.32 -1.58 12.33
C PRO A 146 -10.90 -2.65 13.29
N SER A 147 -11.57 -3.69 12.79
CA SER A 147 -12.39 -4.62 13.58
C SER A 147 -11.90 -6.08 13.66
N ASP A 148 -10.67 -6.40 13.26
CA ASP A 148 -10.12 -7.76 13.46
C ASP A 148 -9.62 -7.99 14.90
N GLU A 149 -10.43 -7.58 15.89
CA GLU A 149 -10.41 -8.15 17.23
C GLU A 149 -11.41 -9.32 17.22
N HIS A 150 -10.85 -10.52 17.16
CA HIS A 150 -11.53 -11.82 17.08
C HIS A 150 -12.69 -11.98 18.08
N THR A 151 -13.92 -11.75 17.63
CA THR A 151 -15.09 -12.45 18.17
C THR A 151 -15.36 -13.63 17.24
N ASP A 152 -14.72 -14.77 17.50
CA ASP A 152 -15.17 -16.03 16.91
C ASP A 152 -16.46 -16.45 17.61
N SER A 153 -17.57 -16.21 16.92
CA SER A 153 -18.82 -16.96 17.05
C SER A 153 -19.64 -16.76 15.77
N ARG A 154 -19.17 -17.31 14.65
CA ARG A 154 -20.08 -17.82 13.61
C ARG A 154 -20.55 -19.19 14.09
N GLY A 155 -21.83 -19.48 14.28
CA GLY A 155 -22.98 -19.10 13.48
C GLY A 155 -23.48 -20.37 12.80
N SER A 156 -24.73 -20.78 13.06
CA SER A 156 -25.48 -21.59 12.10
C SER A 156 -26.96 -21.59 12.45
N ASP A 157 -27.73 -21.30 11.41
CA ASP A 157 -29.16 -21.15 11.32
C ASP A 157 -29.99 -22.31 11.90
N ASP A 158 -31.12 -21.94 12.49
CA ASP A 158 -32.15 -22.81 13.07
C ASP A 158 -33.22 -23.14 12.01
N PRO A 159 -33.42 -24.42 11.61
CA PRO A 159 -34.62 -24.82 10.89
C PRO A 159 -35.68 -25.32 11.87
N LYS A 160 -36.73 -24.50 12.00
CA LYS A 160 -37.97 -24.75 12.74
C LYS A 160 -38.64 -26.08 12.33
N ILE A 161 -38.57 -27.09 13.18
CA ILE A 161 -39.31 -28.36 13.04
C ILE A 161 -40.68 -28.26 13.74
N GLN A 162 -41.76 -28.52 13.01
CA GLN A 162 -43.12 -28.66 13.55
C GLN A 162 -43.37 -30.12 14.01
N PRO A 163 -44.15 -30.34 15.09
CA PRO A 163 -44.45 -31.69 15.56
C PRO A 163 -45.67 -32.27 14.81
N GLY A 164 -45.43 -33.28 13.98
CA GLY A 164 -46.45 -34.11 13.32
C GLY A 164 -46.50 -35.52 13.92
N LYS A 165 -47.70 -36.03 14.12
CA LYS A 165 -48.08 -37.20 14.93
C LYS A 165 -48.38 -38.44 14.04
N LEU A 166 -47.90 -39.62 14.48
CA LEU A 166 -48.30 -41.03 14.22
C LEU A 166 -48.36 -41.56 12.77
N GLU A 167 -47.75 -42.72 12.52
CA GLU A 167 -48.47 -44.03 12.42
C GLU A 167 -47.46 -45.19 12.31
N LEU A 168 -47.76 -46.31 12.98
CA LEU A 168 -47.10 -47.61 12.87
C LEU A 168 -47.41 -48.29 11.53
N GLU A 169 -46.44 -49.00 10.93
CA GLU A 169 -46.75 -50.27 10.26
C GLU A 169 -45.61 -51.28 10.37
N ASN A 170 -45.99 -52.53 10.64
CA ASN A 170 -45.17 -53.71 10.84
C ASN A 170 -44.61 -54.27 9.52
N GLY A 171 -43.45 -54.93 9.59
CA GLY A 171 -42.97 -55.83 8.53
C GLY A 171 -41.85 -56.72 9.03
N ALA A 172 -42.15 -58.00 9.25
CA ALA A 172 -41.27 -59.02 9.79
C ALA A 172 -40.19 -59.50 8.79
N GLN A 173 -39.31 -60.39 9.31
CA GLN A 173 -38.42 -61.34 8.60
C GLN A 173 -37.01 -60.79 8.29
N ASP A 174 -35.87 -61.38 8.67
CA ASP A 174 -35.55 -62.80 8.85
C ASP A 174 -34.35 -62.99 9.82
N LEU A 175 -34.42 -63.98 10.70
CA LEU A 175 -33.28 -64.52 11.45
C LEU A 175 -32.48 -65.47 10.55
N ARG A 176 -31.15 -65.31 10.45
CA ARG A 176 -30.23 -66.47 10.42
C ARG A 176 -28.93 -66.20 11.16
N ALA A 177 -28.61 -67.17 12.02
CA ALA A 177 -27.45 -67.28 12.88
C ALA A 177 -26.26 -67.99 12.18
N ALA A 178 -25.04 -67.72 12.67
CA ALA A 178 -23.91 -68.65 12.88
C ALA A 178 -22.67 -67.78 13.22
N ALA A 179 -22.18 -67.75 14.46
CA ALA A 179 -21.32 -68.75 15.12
C ALA A 179 -19.87 -68.78 14.58
N ALA A 180 -18.96 -68.27 15.40
CA ALA A 180 -17.58 -68.68 15.67
C ALA A 180 -16.76 -69.38 14.57
N SER A 181 -15.62 -68.77 14.23
CA SER A 181 -14.28 -69.40 14.30
C SER A 181 -13.21 -68.31 14.35
#